data_AF-A0A4U2ZY50-F1
#
_entry.id   AF-A0A4U2ZY50-F1
#
_cell.length_a   1.000
_cell.length_b   1.000
_cell.length_c   1.000
_cell.angle_alpha   90.00
_cell.angle_beta   90.00
_cell.angle_gamma   90.00
#
_symmetry.space_group_name_H-M   'P 1'
#
loop_
_entity.id
_entity.type
_entity.pdbx_description
1 polymer ?
#
loop_
_entity_poly.entity_id
_entity_poly.type
_entity_poly.pdbx_seq_one_letter_code
_entity_poly.pdbx_strand_id
1 'polypeptide(L)'
;MNFVQVVRELNMDLMVSNRPRYLLYSNERIIEGESISEGILSEVLSDGNLESYLNGEINFNEMFKRVGMTRERIEKENFVISDLEDRLEYLKYRKGFNFDVGQRIVVDVLLKSECTSFALHNGNSVDKYYLLTLLSVIEWSPYFFSEGGWGNDDTVLAIAIDHEFLSSDIEIILPIKEVEMLIYKLDKVNRLSDQNAKKWIESSKQHYKEKDKEIEQKLKVFGLETSRVGE
;
A
#
# COMPACT_ATOMS: atom_id res chain seq x y z
N MET A 1 1.46 6.12 -22.36
CA MET A 1 2.09 6.53 -21.08
C MET A 1 2.47 5.26 -20.35
N ASN A 2 3.72 5.11 -19.91
CA ASN A 2 4.17 3.95 -19.12
C ASN A 2 4.26 4.32 -17.61
N PHE A 3 4.50 3.36 -16.72
CA PHE A 3 4.47 3.62 -15.28
C PHE A 3 5.57 4.59 -14.82
N VAL A 4 6.75 4.57 -15.46
CA VAL A 4 7.84 5.53 -15.19
C VAL A 4 7.37 6.96 -15.42
N GLN A 5 6.63 7.20 -16.52
CA GLN A 5 6.05 8.50 -16.82
C GLN A 5 4.98 8.90 -15.80
N VAL A 6 4.11 7.97 -15.38
CA VAL A 6 3.08 8.23 -14.33
C VAL A 6 3.73 8.68 -13.03
N VAL A 7 4.75 7.94 -12.57
CA VAL A 7 5.47 8.25 -11.32
C VAL A 7 6.11 9.65 -11.40
N ARG A 8 6.66 10.03 -12.54
CA ARG A 8 7.23 11.37 -12.75
C ARG A 8 6.17 12.47 -12.78
N GLU A 9 5.03 12.22 -13.42
CA GLU A 9 3.94 13.21 -13.55
C GLU A 9 3.17 13.45 -12.24
N LEU A 10 3.09 12.44 -11.36
CA LEU A 10 2.46 12.57 -10.05
C LEU A 10 3.08 13.67 -9.19
N ASN A 11 4.35 14.05 -9.46
CA ASN A 11 5.07 15.17 -8.83
C ASN A 11 4.86 15.26 -7.31
N MET A 12 4.78 14.11 -6.64
CA MET A 12 4.71 14.04 -5.18
C MET A 12 6.12 14.27 -4.66
N ASP A 13 6.34 15.43 -4.04
CA ASP A 13 7.64 16.02 -3.67
C ASP A 13 8.29 15.30 -2.46
N LEU A 14 8.48 13.97 -2.57
CA LEU A 14 9.04 13.12 -1.54
C LEU A 14 10.01 12.10 -2.16
N MET A 15 11.20 12.02 -1.57
CA MET A 15 12.32 11.14 -1.99
C MET A 15 11.99 9.63 -2.07
N VAL A 16 10.84 9.21 -1.54
CA VAL A 16 10.40 7.80 -1.49
C VAL A 16 9.46 7.45 -2.65
N SER A 17 8.73 8.44 -3.20
CA SER A 17 7.72 8.25 -4.26
C SER A 17 8.22 8.58 -5.67
N ASN A 18 9.41 9.16 -5.81
CA ASN A 18 9.91 9.66 -7.10
C ASN A 18 10.81 8.69 -7.87
N ARG A 19 11.07 7.49 -7.35
CA ARG A 19 11.91 6.47 -8.00
C ARG A 19 11.06 5.28 -8.45
N PRO A 20 10.74 5.15 -9.75
CA PRO A 20 9.88 4.08 -10.25
C PRO A 20 10.32 2.68 -9.81
N ARG A 21 11.64 2.42 -9.82
CA ARG A 21 12.20 1.14 -9.39
C ARG A 21 11.83 0.72 -7.97
N TYR A 22 11.55 1.67 -7.06
CA TYR A 22 11.17 1.33 -5.70
C TYR A 22 9.83 0.63 -5.62
N LEU A 23 8.91 0.92 -6.54
CA LEU A 23 7.61 0.26 -6.61
C LEU A 23 7.74 -1.21 -7.01
N LEU A 24 8.82 -1.57 -7.71
CA LEU A 24 9.08 -2.96 -8.08
C LEU A 24 9.47 -3.83 -6.88
N TYR A 25 9.79 -3.24 -5.72
CA TYR A 25 10.10 -3.96 -4.48
C TYR A 25 8.93 -3.93 -3.48
N SER A 26 7.71 -3.70 -3.96
CA SER A 26 6.56 -3.48 -3.06
C SER A 26 6.19 -4.71 -2.24
N ASN A 27 6.38 -5.91 -2.77
CA ASN A 27 6.09 -7.14 -2.02
C ASN A 27 7.00 -7.23 -0.80
N GLU A 28 8.31 -7.08 -1.02
CA GLU A 28 9.32 -7.22 0.03
C GLU A 28 9.11 -6.11 1.07
N ARG A 29 8.81 -4.88 0.63
CA ARG A 29 8.66 -3.73 1.54
C ARG A 29 7.34 -3.68 2.31
N ILE A 30 6.22 -4.04 1.69
CA ILE A 30 4.88 -3.92 2.28
C ILE A 30 4.48 -5.24 2.96
N ILE A 31 4.62 -6.36 2.25
CA ILE A 31 4.12 -7.65 2.69
C ILE A 31 5.11 -8.31 3.64
N GLU A 32 6.38 -8.40 3.25
CA GLU A 32 7.42 -9.11 4.02
C GLU A 32 8.08 -8.21 5.08
N GLY A 33 8.04 -6.89 4.89
CA GLY A 33 8.68 -5.93 5.79
C GLY A 33 10.20 -5.91 5.67
N GLU A 34 10.74 -6.37 4.54
CA GLU A 34 12.16 -6.47 4.28
C GLU A 34 12.74 -5.20 3.66
N SER A 35 14.02 -4.95 3.97
CA SER A 35 14.80 -3.89 3.31
C SER A 35 15.58 -4.47 2.13
N ILE A 36 15.42 -3.88 0.95
CA ILE A 36 16.17 -4.28 -0.24
C ILE A 36 17.41 -3.39 -0.42
N SER A 37 18.58 -4.02 -0.43
CA SER A 37 19.83 -3.39 -0.84
C SER A 37 19.95 -3.45 -2.36
N GLU A 38 19.69 -2.33 -3.04
CA GLU A 38 19.69 -2.31 -4.51
C GLU A 38 21.07 -2.62 -5.10
N GLY A 39 22.16 -2.09 -4.55
CA GLY A 39 23.50 -2.27 -5.12
C GLY A 39 23.52 -2.03 -6.64
N ILE A 40 24.01 -3.01 -7.40
CA ILE A 40 24.03 -3.00 -8.86
C ILE A 40 22.64 -2.99 -9.51
N LEU A 41 21.59 -3.45 -8.82
CA LEU A 41 20.20 -3.38 -9.31
C LEU A 41 19.73 -1.95 -9.51
N SER A 42 20.28 -0.99 -8.77
CA SER A 42 19.95 0.42 -8.97
C SER A 42 20.36 0.93 -10.37
N GLU A 43 21.42 0.37 -10.95
CA GLU A 43 21.88 0.67 -12.31
C GLU A 43 21.09 -0.14 -13.35
N VAL A 44 20.86 -1.43 -13.08
CA VAL A 44 20.04 -2.31 -13.94
C VAL A 44 18.65 -1.74 -14.12
N LEU A 45 18.00 -1.34 -13.02
CA LEU A 45 16.66 -0.75 -12.98
C LEU A 45 16.70 0.79 -13.01
N SER A 46 17.72 1.36 -13.63
CA SER A 46 17.75 2.80 -13.92
C SER A 46 16.55 3.18 -14.80
N ASP A 47 16.06 4.40 -14.66
CA ASP A 47 14.88 4.86 -15.40
C ASP A 47 15.00 4.65 -16.92
N GLY A 48 16.18 4.89 -17.50
CA GLY A 48 16.41 4.70 -18.93
C GLY A 48 16.31 3.23 -19.37
N ASN A 49 16.75 2.30 -18.52
CA ASN A 49 16.57 0.87 -18.78
C ASN A 49 15.10 0.45 -18.61
N LEU A 50 14.42 0.95 -17.59
CA LEU A 50 12.99 0.69 -17.38
C LEU A 50 12.16 1.19 -18.57
N GLU A 51 12.40 2.42 -19.03
CA GLU A 51 11.71 2.98 -20.20
C GLU A 51 11.99 2.16 -21.47
N SER A 52 13.26 1.83 -21.73
CA SER A 52 13.64 1.00 -22.88
C SER A 52 12.90 -0.35 -22.84
N TYR A 53 12.83 -1.00 -21.67
CA TYR A 53 12.15 -2.29 -21.51
C TYR A 53 10.64 -2.17 -21.73
N LEU A 54 9.99 -1.21 -21.07
CA LEU A 54 8.53 -0.99 -21.17
C LEU A 54 8.08 -0.61 -22.59
N ASN A 55 8.95 0.06 -23.35
CA ASN A 55 8.71 0.39 -24.75
C ASN A 55 9.02 -0.78 -25.71
N GLY A 56 9.55 -1.90 -25.21
CA GLY A 56 9.94 -3.06 -26.01
C GLY A 56 11.22 -2.87 -26.82
N GLU A 57 12.04 -1.87 -26.50
CA GLU A 57 13.33 -1.60 -27.15
C GLU A 57 14.42 -2.57 -26.72
N ILE A 58 14.29 -3.11 -25.49
CA ILE A 58 15.17 -4.14 -24.94
C ILE A 58 14.36 -5.21 -24.20
N ASN A 59 14.94 -6.39 -24.06
CA ASN A 59 14.46 -7.43 -23.14
C ASN A 59 15.11 -7.32 -21.75
N PHE A 60 14.63 -8.12 -20.80
CA PHE A 60 15.09 -8.06 -19.41
C PHE A 60 16.60 -8.36 -19.27
N ASN A 61 17.09 -9.38 -19.98
CA ASN A 61 18.52 -9.74 -19.98
C ASN A 61 19.44 -8.63 -20.54
N GLU A 62 18.93 -7.82 -21.47
CA GLU A 62 19.68 -6.69 -22.03
C GLU A 62 19.86 -5.54 -21.03
N MET A 63 18.98 -5.38 -20.04
CA MET A 63 19.16 -4.41 -18.95
C MET A 63 20.45 -4.70 -18.16
N PHE A 64 20.75 -5.98 -17.90
CA PHE A 64 21.99 -6.41 -17.24
C PHE A 64 23.22 -6.20 -18.12
N LYS A 65 23.13 -6.54 -19.41
CA LYS A 65 24.24 -6.39 -20.36
C LYS A 65 24.69 -4.94 -20.50
N ARG A 66 23.75 -3.98 -20.48
CA ARG A 66 24.05 -2.54 -20.58
C ARG A 66 24.92 -2.02 -19.43
N VAL A 67 24.86 -2.67 -18.27
CA VAL A 67 25.70 -2.33 -17.10
C VAL A 67 26.89 -3.28 -16.92
N GLY A 68 27.22 -4.07 -17.96
CA GLY A 68 28.38 -4.97 -17.95
C GLY A 68 28.22 -6.19 -17.04
N MET A 69 27.00 -6.61 -16.74
CA MET A 69 26.70 -7.75 -15.87
C MET A 69 25.92 -8.85 -16.60
N THR A 70 25.94 -10.07 -16.06
CA THR A 70 25.05 -11.15 -16.50
C THR A 70 23.97 -11.39 -15.43
N ARG A 71 22.80 -11.82 -15.88
CA ARG A 71 21.66 -12.13 -14.99
C ARG A 71 22.04 -13.18 -13.95
N GLU A 72 22.72 -14.26 -14.37
CA GLU A 72 23.10 -15.38 -13.50
C GLU A 72 24.06 -14.96 -12.37
N ARG A 73 24.83 -13.89 -12.59
CA ARG A 73 25.71 -13.33 -11.55
C ARG A 73 24.90 -12.61 -10.48
N ILE A 74 23.90 -11.84 -10.89
CA ILE A 74 23.08 -11.04 -9.97
C ILE A 74 22.06 -11.90 -9.23
N GLU A 75 21.47 -12.91 -9.88
CA GLU A 75 20.52 -13.85 -9.26
C GLU A 75 21.12 -14.62 -8.07
N LYS A 76 22.44 -14.90 -8.10
CA LYS A 76 23.12 -15.54 -6.97
C LYS A 76 23.14 -14.68 -5.71
N GLU A 77 23.02 -13.37 -5.88
CA GLU A 77 23.09 -12.38 -4.81
C GLU A 77 21.73 -11.77 -4.48
N ASN A 78 20.72 -11.95 -5.35
CA ASN A 78 19.41 -11.32 -5.26
C ASN A 78 18.30 -12.30 -5.70
N PHE A 79 17.52 -12.78 -4.74
CA PHE A 79 16.44 -13.75 -4.99
C PHE A 79 15.25 -13.15 -5.74
N VAL A 80 15.03 -11.84 -5.62
CA VAL A 80 13.88 -11.11 -6.19
C VAL A 80 13.91 -10.95 -7.71
N ILE A 81 14.99 -11.36 -8.39
CA ILE A 81 15.18 -11.06 -9.82
C ILE A 81 14.10 -11.66 -10.71
N SER A 82 13.63 -12.87 -10.39
CA SER A 82 12.53 -13.49 -11.13
C SER A 82 11.25 -12.68 -10.97
N ASP A 83 10.92 -12.32 -9.73
CA ASP A 83 9.71 -11.55 -9.42
C ASP A 83 9.73 -10.16 -10.05
N LEU A 84 10.92 -9.54 -10.19
CA LEU A 84 11.08 -8.27 -10.88
C LEU A 84 10.74 -8.35 -12.37
N GLU A 85 11.08 -9.45 -13.04
CA GLU A 85 10.73 -9.65 -14.45
C GLU A 85 9.22 -9.76 -14.63
N ASP A 86 8.56 -10.56 -13.78
CA ASP A 86 7.11 -10.75 -13.81
C ASP A 86 6.37 -9.43 -13.53
N ARG A 87 6.80 -8.68 -12.50
CA ARG A 87 6.26 -7.34 -12.18
C ARG A 87 6.43 -6.35 -13.33
N LEU A 88 7.54 -6.40 -14.04
CA LEU A 88 7.80 -5.53 -15.19
C LEU A 88 6.94 -5.91 -16.40
N GLU A 89 6.79 -7.20 -16.67
CA GLU A 89 5.94 -7.69 -17.75
C GLU A 89 4.46 -7.35 -17.48
N TYR A 90 4.00 -7.46 -16.23
CA TYR A 90 2.70 -6.96 -15.77
C TYR A 90 2.54 -5.45 -16.09
N LEU A 91 3.49 -4.62 -15.66
CA LEU A 91 3.45 -3.17 -15.87
C LEU A 91 3.52 -2.76 -17.35
N LYS A 92 4.17 -3.58 -18.19
CA LYS A 92 4.26 -3.37 -19.64
C LYS A 92 2.93 -3.61 -20.34
N TYR A 93 2.13 -4.57 -19.87
CA TYR A 93 0.79 -4.84 -20.44
C TYR A 93 -0.35 -4.06 -19.79
N ARG A 94 -0.09 -3.37 -18.68
CA ARG A 94 -1.07 -2.56 -17.96
C ARG A 94 -1.76 -1.54 -18.87
N LYS A 95 -3.08 -1.65 -19.01
CA LYS A 95 -3.90 -0.76 -19.85
C LYS A 95 -4.41 0.45 -19.06
N GLY A 96 -3.61 1.51 -19.07
CA GLY A 96 -3.97 2.81 -18.51
C GLY A 96 -3.88 2.88 -16.98
N PHE A 97 -3.81 4.10 -16.46
CA PHE A 97 -3.51 4.37 -15.05
C PHE A 97 -4.61 5.20 -14.38
N ASN A 98 -5.84 5.05 -14.87
CA ASN A 98 -6.97 5.85 -14.43
C ASN A 98 -7.73 5.15 -13.32
N PHE A 99 -7.91 5.87 -12.21
CA PHE A 99 -8.82 5.44 -11.17
C PHE A 99 -10.28 5.52 -11.59
N ASP A 100 -11.03 4.47 -11.27
CA ASP A 100 -12.48 4.51 -11.27
C ASP A 100 -13.02 5.34 -10.08
N VAL A 101 -14.34 5.52 -10.03
CA VAL A 101 -14.96 6.36 -9.00
C VAL A 101 -14.72 5.83 -7.58
N GLY A 102 -14.73 4.51 -7.37
CA GLY A 102 -14.49 3.91 -6.07
C GLY A 102 -13.03 4.05 -5.64
N GLN A 103 -12.10 3.78 -6.56
CA GLN A 103 -10.67 3.96 -6.33
C GLN A 103 -10.31 5.41 -6.00
N ARG A 104 -10.89 6.39 -6.71
CA ARG A 104 -10.70 7.83 -6.40
C ARG A 104 -11.15 8.18 -4.99
N ILE A 105 -12.28 7.64 -4.54
CA ILE A 105 -12.78 7.88 -3.18
C ILE A 105 -11.80 7.34 -2.14
N VAL A 106 -11.25 6.14 -2.33
CA VAL A 106 -10.25 5.56 -1.42
C VAL A 106 -8.98 6.40 -1.41
N VAL A 107 -8.42 6.71 -2.59
CA VAL A 107 -7.21 7.55 -2.72
C VAL A 107 -7.41 8.91 -2.06
N ASP A 108 -8.56 9.56 -2.25
CA ASP A 108 -8.88 10.84 -1.61
C ASP A 108 -8.92 10.75 -0.09
N VAL A 109 -9.44 9.65 0.46
CA VAL A 109 -9.48 9.43 1.91
C VAL A 109 -8.08 9.18 2.46
N LEU A 110 -7.30 8.31 1.83
CA LEU A 110 -5.92 8.04 2.22
C LEU A 110 -5.05 9.30 2.15
N LEU A 111 -5.21 10.10 1.09
CA LEU A 111 -4.48 11.35 0.92
C LEU A 111 -4.81 12.38 2.02
N LYS A 112 -6.09 12.48 2.41
CA LYS A 112 -6.58 13.42 3.43
C LYS A 112 -6.43 12.94 4.87
N SER A 113 -6.11 11.65 5.06
CA SER A 113 -5.82 11.08 6.38
C SER A 113 -4.71 11.88 7.07
N GLU A 114 -4.77 12.01 8.39
CA GLU A 114 -3.71 12.69 9.17
C GLU A 114 -2.47 11.80 9.36
N CYS A 115 -2.60 10.49 9.15
CA CYS A 115 -1.52 9.51 9.29
C CYS A 115 -0.38 9.80 8.29
N THR A 116 0.88 9.81 8.69
CA THR A 116 2.01 9.91 7.73
C THR A 116 2.35 8.55 7.11
N SER A 117 2.13 7.48 7.87
CA SER A 117 2.19 6.09 7.44
C SER A 117 0.95 5.35 7.92
N PHE A 118 0.55 4.31 7.20
CA PHE A 118 -0.56 3.45 7.59
C PHE A 118 -0.04 2.18 8.24
N ALA A 119 -0.65 1.81 9.37
CA ALA A 119 -0.43 0.50 9.96
C ALA A 119 -1.08 -0.57 9.09
N LEU A 120 -0.37 -1.67 8.90
CA LEU A 120 -0.86 -2.83 8.18
C LEU A 120 -1.23 -3.93 9.16
N HIS A 121 -2.17 -4.78 8.76
CA HIS A 121 -2.67 -5.86 9.60
C HIS A 121 -1.57 -6.90 9.95
N ASN A 122 -0.60 -7.10 9.06
CA ASN A 122 0.58 -7.95 9.30
C ASN A 122 1.58 -7.36 10.32
N GLY A 123 1.30 -6.20 10.91
CA GLY A 123 2.17 -5.52 11.88
C GLY A 123 3.21 -4.59 11.25
N ASN A 124 3.33 -4.56 9.93
CA ASN A 124 4.18 -3.60 9.21
C ASN A 124 3.51 -2.22 9.12
N SER A 125 4.22 -1.26 8.53
CA SER A 125 3.65 0.01 8.15
C SER A 125 4.11 0.41 6.76
N VAL A 126 3.26 1.16 6.05
CA VAL A 126 3.57 1.68 4.72
C VAL A 126 3.48 3.19 4.72
N ASP A 127 4.47 3.84 4.12
CA ASP A 127 4.42 5.29 3.89
C ASP A 127 3.23 5.65 3.01
N LYS A 128 2.48 6.69 3.39
CA LYS A 128 1.27 7.10 2.67
C LYS A 128 1.53 7.35 1.19
N TYR A 129 2.56 8.12 0.88
CA TYR A 129 2.80 8.56 -0.50
C TYR A 129 3.40 7.44 -1.33
N TYR A 130 4.19 6.56 -0.72
CA TYR A 130 4.60 5.30 -1.34
C TYR A 130 3.38 4.46 -1.75
N LEU A 131 2.45 4.23 -0.83
CA LEU A 131 1.21 3.49 -1.12
C LEU A 131 0.40 4.17 -2.22
N LEU A 132 0.15 5.48 -2.12
CA LEU A 132 -0.61 6.22 -3.12
C LEU A 132 0.04 6.17 -4.52
N THR A 133 1.37 6.20 -4.58
CA THR A 133 2.11 6.06 -5.84
C THR A 133 1.97 4.64 -6.40
N LEU A 134 2.10 3.62 -5.55
CA LEU A 134 1.89 2.23 -5.94
C LEU A 134 0.48 2.00 -6.51
N LEU A 135 -0.55 2.47 -5.80
CA LEU A 135 -1.94 2.36 -6.23
C LEU A 135 -2.20 3.08 -7.56
N SER A 136 -1.43 4.11 -7.88
CA SER A 136 -1.55 4.82 -9.15
C SER A 136 -0.99 4.05 -10.36
N VAL A 137 -0.16 3.01 -10.12
CA VAL A 137 0.48 2.24 -11.19
C VAL A 137 -0.07 0.83 -11.38
N ILE A 138 -0.67 0.23 -10.35
CA ILE A 138 -1.20 -1.15 -10.40
C ILE A 138 -2.73 -1.20 -10.55
N GLU A 139 -3.26 -2.36 -10.93
CA GLU A 139 -4.67 -2.69 -10.78
C GLU A 139 -4.97 -3.12 -9.36
N TRP A 140 -6.07 -2.63 -8.82
CA TRP A 140 -6.51 -2.98 -7.48
C TRP A 140 -8.00 -2.72 -7.27
N SER A 141 -8.58 -3.33 -6.25
CA SER A 141 -9.96 -3.09 -5.82
C SER A 141 -10.06 -3.03 -4.30
N PRO A 142 -10.75 -2.02 -3.73
CA PRO A 142 -10.93 -1.95 -2.30
C PRO A 142 -12.03 -2.91 -1.85
N TYR A 143 -11.84 -3.54 -0.70
CA TYR A 143 -12.89 -4.24 0.04
C TYR A 143 -12.69 -4.06 1.54
N PHE A 144 -13.66 -4.56 2.32
CA PHE A 144 -13.60 -4.50 3.77
C PHE A 144 -13.81 -5.90 4.34
N PHE A 145 -13.24 -6.14 5.51
CA PHE A 145 -13.56 -7.31 6.33
C PHE A 145 -13.52 -6.93 7.81
N SER A 146 -14.19 -7.76 8.62
CA SER A 146 -14.13 -7.66 10.08
C SER A 146 -12.99 -8.53 10.57
N GLU A 147 -12.12 -7.98 11.41
CA GLU A 147 -11.10 -8.73 12.11
C GLU A 147 -11.38 -8.70 13.61
N GLY A 148 -11.50 -9.88 14.22
CA GLY A 148 -11.80 -10.03 15.65
C GLY A 148 -10.76 -10.90 16.34
N GLY A 149 -10.07 -10.35 17.35
CA GLY A 149 -8.96 -11.02 18.02
C GLY A 149 -8.69 -10.50 19.44
N TRP A 150 -7.48 -10.73 19.96
CA TRP A 150 -7.01 -10.43 21.34
C TRP A 150 -7.20 -8.96 21.78
N GLY A 151 -8.45 -8.56 22.02
CA GLY A 151 -8.85 -7.22 22.46
C GLY A 151 -9.14 -6.20 21.35
N ASN A 152 -9.13 -6.58 20.07
CA ASN A 152 -9.45 -5.70 18.95
C ASN A 152 -10.62 -6.27 18.12
N ASP A 153 -11.47 -5.37 17.64
CA ASP A 153 -12.58 -5.67 16.72
C ASP A 153 -12.57 -4.55 15.66
N ASP A 154 -11.79 -4.76 14.62
CA ASP A 154 -11.48 -3.75 13.60
C ASP A 154 -12.23 -4.04 12.31
N THR A 155 -12.69 -2.97 11.65
CA THR A 155 -13.11 -3.03 10.26
C THR A 155 -11.93 -2.60 9.41
N VAL A 156 -11.32 -3.55 8.71
CA VAL A 156 -10.06 -3.35 7.97
C VAL A 156 -10.38 -2.96 6.53
N LEU A 157 -9.67 -1.96 6.00
CA LEU A 157 -9.67 -1.66 4.56
C LEU A 157 -8.64 -2.57 3.89
N ALA A 158 -9.07 -3.42 2.98
CA ALA A 158 -8.16 -4.23 2.18
C ALA A 158 -8.12 -3.75 0.74
N ILE A 159 -6.95 -3.82 0.15
CA ILE A 159 -6.71 -3.51 -1.26
C ILE A 159 -6.31 -4.82 -1.95
N ALA A 160 -7.28 -5.41 -2.65
CA ALA A 160 -7.05 -6.57 -3.50
C ALA A 160 -6.21 -6.14 -4.70
N ILE A 161 -5.10 -6.84 -4.93
CA ILE A 161 -4.13 -6.54 -6.00
C ILE A 161 -3.94 -7.79 -6.84
N ASP A 162 -3.64 -7.62 -8.13
CA ASP A 162 -3.27 -8.75 -8.97
C ASP A 162 -2.02 -9.45 -8.42
N HIS A 163 -2.12 -10.75 -8.17
CA HIS A 163 -1.08 -11.50 -7.48
C HIS A 163 0.23 -11.63 -8.27
N GLU A 164 0.22 -11.27 -9.56
CA GLU A 164 1.44 -11.11 -10.36
C GLU A 164 2.35 -9.98 -9.84
N PHE A 165 1.79 -8.98 -9.14
CA PHE A 165 2.57 -7.86 -8.62
C PHE A 165 2.85 -7.94 -7.11
N LEU A 166 1.90 -8.42 -6.30
CA LEU A 166 2.06 -8.63 -4.85
C LEU A 166 1.57 -10.02 -4.45
N SER A 167 2.28 -10.66 -3.52
CA SER A 167 1.90 -12.00 -3.04
C SER A 167 0.61 -12.03 -2.21
N SER A 168 0.16 -10.88 -1.69
CA SER A 168 -1.06 -10.75 -0.90
C SER A 168 -1.70 -9.37 -1.02
N ASP A 169 -2.93 -9.28 -0.54
CA ASP A 169 -3.66 -8.02 -0.44
C ASP A 169 -2.99 -7.08 0.58
N ILE A 170 -3.16 -5.77 0.38
CA ILE A 170 -2.68 -4.77 1.35
C ILE A 170 -3.81 -4.49 2.33
N GLU A 171 -3.66 -4.96 3.55
CA GLU A 171 -4.63 -4.85 4.64
C GLU A 171 -4.28 -3.66 5.54
N ILE A 172 -5.02 -2.56 5.40
CA ILE A 172 -4.75 -1.26 5.99
C ILE A 172 -5.65 -1.03 7.19
N ILE A 173 -5.03 -0.75 8.34
CA ILE A 173 -5.72 -0.31 9.55
C ILE A 173 -5.80 1.22 9.52
N LEU A 174 -7.01 1.74 9.32
CA LEU A 174 -7.30 3.17 9.34
C LEU A 174 -8.02 3.58 10.64
N PRO A 175 -7.91 4.86 11.05
CA PRO A 175 -8.74 5.39 12.12
C PRO A 175 -10.23 5.13 11.86
N ILE A 176 -10.96 4.74 12.91
CA ILE A 176 -12.35 4.27 12.79
C ILE A 176 -13.28 5.25 12.07
N LYS A 177 -13.09 6.56 12.30
CA LYS A 177 -13.86 7.63 11.63
C LYS A 177 -13.57 7.69 10.13
N GLU A 178 -12.34 7.39 9.72
CA GLU A 178 -11.94 7.37 8.31
C GLU A 178 -12.50 6.13 7.61
N VAL A 179 -12.48 4.96 8.26
CA VAL A 179 -13.13 3.74 7.75
C VAL A 179 -14.63 3.95 7.57
N GLU A 180 -15.31 4.49 8.59
CA GLU A 180 -16.73 4.80 8.53
C GLU A 180 -17.06 5.74 7.37
N MET A 181 -16.34 6.86 7.28
CA MET A 181 -16.50 7.81 6.17
C MET A 181 -16.30 7.13 4.81
N LEU A 182 -15.30 6.26 4.68
CA LEU A 182 -14.99 5.58 3.44
C LEU A 182 -16.11 4.63 3.02
N ILE A 183 -16.61 3.80 3.94
CA ILE A 183 -17.73 2.87 3.71
C ILE A 183 -18.95 3.63 3.19
N TYR A 184 -19.35 4.71 3.87
CA TYR A 184 -20.53 5.48 3.46
C TYR A 184 -20.34 6.23 2.14
N LYS A 185 -19.14 6.72 1.83
CA LYS A 185 -18.85 7.35 0.54
C LYS A 185 -18.92 6.35 -0.61
N LEU A 186 -18.36 5.15 -0.44
CA LEU A 186 -18.40 4.09 -1.43
C LEU A 186 -19.83 3.57 -1.66
N ASP A 187 -20.60 3.42 -0.58
CA ASP A 187 -22.00 3.00 -0.66
C ASP A 187 -22.85 3.99 -1.46
N LYS A 188 -22.67 5.30 -1.24
CA LYS A 188 -23.41 6.36 -1.95
C LYS A 188 -23.23 6.31 -3.47
N VAL A 189 -22.12 5.76 -3.96
CA VAL A 189 -21.82 5.63 -5.39
C VAL A 189 -21.98 4.18 -5.90
N ASN A 190 -22.57 3.29 -5.10
CA ASN A 190 -22.72 1.86 -5.40
C ASN A 190 -21.38 1.16 -5.71
N ARG A 191 -20.33 1.52 -4.96
CA ARG A 191 -18.99 0.92 -5.05
C ARG A 191 -18.53 0.25 -3.77
N LEU A 192 -19.43 0.07 -2.80
CA LEU A 192 -19.15 -0.72 -1.60
C LEU A 192 -19.18 -2.21 -1.95
N SER A 193 -18.07 -2.91 -1.69
CA SER A 193 -17.90 -4.33 -2.05
C SER A 193 -18.84 -5.27 -1.29
N ASP A 194 -19.09 -4.99 0.00
CA ASP A 194 -19.99 -5.75 0.85
C ASP A 194 -20.77 -4.82 1.79
N GLN A 195 -22.09 -4.98 1.82
CA GLN A 195 -22.99 -4.24 2.71
C GLN A 195 -22.78 -4.58 4.19
N ASN A 196 -22.19 -5.73 4.51
CA ASN A 196 -21.81 -6.08 5.88
C ASN A 196 -20.76 -5.12 6.46
N ALA A 197 -20.00 -4.39 5.64
CA ALA A 197 -19.05 -3.39 6.11
C ALA A 197 -19.69 -2.35 7.05
N LYS A 198 -20.95 -1.97 6.79
CA LYS A 198 -21.71 -1.06 7.66
C LYS A 198 -22.03 -1.67 9.02
N LYS A 199 -22.21 -2.99 9.11
CA LYS A 199 -22.42 -3.68 10.38
C LYS A 199 -21.11 -3.81 11.15
N TRP A 200 -20.04 -4.19 10.46
CA TRP A 200 -18.71 -4.34 11.05
C TRP A 200 -18.23 -3.02 11.66
N ILE A 201 -18.40 -1.89 10.96
CA ILE A 201 -17.93 -0.60 11.50
C ILE A 201 -18.71 -0.17 12.75
N GLU A 202 -20.01 -0.49 12.84
CA GLU A 202 -20.79 -0.23 14.07
C GLU A 202 -20.37 -1.15 15.22
N SER A 203 -20.06 -2.43 14.94
CA SER A 203 -19.49 -3.35 15.93
C SER A 203 -18.15 -2.84 16.46
N SER A 204 -17.22 -2.45 15.57
CA SER A 204 -15.93 -1.87 15.93
C SER A 204 -16.11 -0.64 16.82
N LYS A 205 -17.02 0.28 16.46
CA LYS A 205 -17.30 1.49 17.24
C LYS A 205 -17.79 1.17 18.65
N GLN A 206 -18.66 0.18 18.77
CA GLN A 206 -19.19 -0.25 20.06
C GLN A 206 -18.10 -0.91 20.92
N HIS A 207 -17.31 -1.80 20.34
CA HIS A 207 -16.18 -2.46 21.00
C HIS A 207 -15.19 -1.44 21.59
N TYR A 208 -14.72 -0.49 20.77
CA TYR A 208 -13.76 0.51 21.26
C TYR A 208 -14.35 1.43 22.33
N LYS A 209 -15.64 1.76 22.25
CA LYS A 209 -16.33 2.52 23.30
C LYS A 209 -16.42 1.76 24.63
N GLU A 210 -16.58 0.43 24.59
CA GLU A 210 -16.57 -0.42 25.78
C GLU A 210 -15.17 -0.56 26.35
N LYS A 211 -14.17 -0.77 25.49
CA LYS A 211 -12.76 -0.86 25.85
C LYS A 211 -12.24 0.43 26.49
N ASP A 212 -12.59 1.59 25.93
CA ASP A 212 -12.23 2.89 26.49
C ASP A 212 -12.78 3.08 27.91
N LYS A 213 -14.05 2.70 28.14
CA LYS A 213 -14.64 2.72 29.49
C LYS A 213 -13.94 1.77 30.45
N GLU A 214 -13.56 0.58 30.00
CA GLU A 214 -12.81 -0.38 30.81
C GLU A 214 -11.44 0.19 31.18
N ILE A 215 -10.74 0.80 30.23
CA ILE A 215 -9.45 1.46 30.46
C ILE A 215 -9.60 2.61 31.46
N GLU A 216 -10.58 3.49 31.28
CA GLU A 216 -10.87 4.58 32.22
C GLU A 216 -11.15 4.06 33.65
N GLN A 217 -11.92 2.97 33.78
CA GLN A 217 -12.19 2.35 35.07
C GLN A 217 -10.92 1.77 35.70
N LYS A 218 -10.08 1.06 34.93
CA LYS A 218 -8.81 0.54 35.41
C LYS A 218 -7.87 1.66 35.84
N LEU A 219 -7.76 2.73 35.06
CA LEU A 219 -6.91 3.89 35.39
C LEU A 219 -7.36 4.57 36.70
N LYS A 220 -8.66 4.69 36.94
CA LYS A 220 -9.20 5.20 38.22
C LYS A 220 -8.78 4.33 39.42
N VAL A 221 -8.74 3.01 39.26
CA VAL A 221 -8.29 2.07 40.31
C VAL A 221 -6.80 2.25 40.64
N PHE A 222 -5.98 2.66 39.66
CA PHE A 222 -4.55 2.94 39.88
C PHE A 222 -4.25 4.35 40.41
N GLY A 223 -5.27 5.17 40.72
CA GLY A 223 -5.07 6.53 41.25
C GLY A 223 -4.44 7.51 40.25
N LEU A 224 -4.39 7.15 38.96
CA LEU A 224 -3.96 8.02 37.87
C LEU A 224 -5.16 8.87 37.43
N GLU A 225 -5.67 9.71 38.33
CA GLU A 225 -6.57 10.77 37.89
C GLU A 225 -5.74 11.74 37.05
N THR A 226 -6.12 11.87 35.78
CA THR A 226 -5.56 12.87 34.87
C THR A 226 -5.67 14.23 35.52
N SER A 227 -4.54 14.75 36.01
CA SER A 227 -4.33 16.17 36.20
C SER A 227 -4.71 16.83 34.88
N ARG A 228 -5.87 17.50 34.84
CA ARG A 228 -6.23 18.37 33.72
C ARG A 228 -5.10 19.36 33.53
N VAL A 229 -4.31 19.18 32.47
CA VAL A 229 -3.43 20.23 31.99
C VAL A 229 -4.31 21.21 31.23
N GLY A 230 -4.51 22.39 31.79
CA GLY A 230 -5.11 23.54 31.11
C GLY A 230 -6.24 24.21 31.88
N GLU A 231 -5.89 24.90 32.97
CA GLU A 231 -6.34 26.29 33.16
C GLU A 231 -5.43 27.20 32.34
#